data_AF-A0A6N9CFX5-F1
#
_entry.id   AF-A0A6N9CFX5-F1
#
_cell.length_a   1.000
_cell.length_b   1.000
_cell.length_c   1.000
_cell.angle_alpha   90.00
_cell.angle_beta   90.00
_cell.angle_gamma   90.00
#
_symmetry.space_group_name_H-M   'P 1'
#
loop_
_entity.id
_entity.type
_entity.pdbx_description
1 polymer ?
#
loop_
_entity_poly.entity_id
_entity_poly.type
_entity_poly.pdbx_seq_one_letter_code
_entity_poly.pdbx_strand_id
1 'polypeptide(L)'
;MANDPYTITVASCKRKSEGTWSPSQGAVFTDLLNASIALTHDEKERIVRETVSIMSACVCPEATDTVNTGLVIGYVQSGKTLSFTGLAALARDNRFRLVILLAGTTNNLVEQSYDRLKGDLDIAATREWNLFTTQQKAFQQSEVNRVDTELARWRRGSPRARTILIVSMKQHQHLNNLAKLLAKSDFSDVPTLIIDDEGDQAGMNTKAKREEESTTYARIKALRELFPTHSYILYTATPQAPLLISRIDALSPDFGRVLTPGTHYVGGQEFFVEGQDKHVKLIPSTEVPDKNEPLQEPPKSLKAALRDFFIGVAIGLLEDEFKKGRNRSMMIHPAVAKDKHFMFKRWTQQIKDNWSAILKDDTHPSHAALLGEFRNSAEGIFTTYDTSMTFDQIAPILFEAMEETAIAELNTRERNRIAPVEWAGEYSWILIGGIGLDRGFTVEGLTVSYMPRSTGVGNADNIQQRARFFGYKRRYLGLCRIYLTGANIDAFTDYVKHEESVRSSIRSHLGVCRF
;
A
#
# COMPACT_ATOMS: atom_id res chain seq x y z
N MET A 1 -36.83 -2.23 -23.09
CA MET A 1 -35.71 -2.51 -22.17
C MET A 1 -34.44 -2.38 -22.97
N ALA A 2 -33.78 -1.23 -22.88
CA ALA A 2 -32.56 -0.93 -23.63
C ALA A 2 -31.35 -1.39 -22.81
N ASN A 3 -30.42 -2.10 -23.46
CA ASN A 3 -29.17 -2.56 -22.87
C ASN A 3 -28.30 -1.36 -22.46
N ASP A 4 -27.88 -1.36 -21.20
CA ASP A 4 -26.94 -0.40 -20.61
C ASP A 4 -25.50 -0.68 -21.14
N PRO A 5 -24.83 0.27 -21.80
CA PRO A 5 -23.52 0.06 -22.44
C PRO A 5 -22.34 -0.14 -21.47
N TYR A 6 -22.55 -0.14 -20.15
CA TYR A 6 -21.47 -0.24 -19.14
C TYR A 6 -21.32 -1.62 -18.48
N THR A 7 -22.05 -2.64 -18.92
CA THR A 7 -21.96 -3.97 -18.31
C THR A 7 -20.83 -4.80 -18.96
N ILE A 8 -19.71 -4.96 -18.25
CA ILE A 8 -18.62 -5.85 -18.67
C ILE A 8 -19.03 -7.30 -18.40
N THR A 9 -19.38 -8.05 -19.44
CA THR A 9 -19.63 -9.49 -19.35
C THR A 9 -18.35 -10.28 -19.60
N VAL A 10 -17.90 -11.04 -18.60
CA VAL A 10 -16.77 -11.96 -18.72
C VAL A 10 -17.20 -13.19 -19.53
N ALA A 11 -16.73 -13.32 -20.77
CA ALA A 11 -17.06 -14.45 -21.62
C ALA A 11 -16.34 -15.74 -21.21
N SER A 12 -17.10 -16.84 -21.05
CA SER A 12 -16.59 -18.18 -20.73
C SER A 12 -15.72 -18.74 -21.86
N CYS A 13 -14.48 -19.15 -21.56
CA CYS A 13 -13.56 -19.75 -22.53
C CYS A 13 -13.50 -21.27 -22.39
N LYS A 14 -13.27 -21.98 -23.52
CA LYS A 14 -13.06 -23.44 -23.57
C LYS A 14 -11.64 -23.81 -23.08
N ARG A 15 -11.57 -24.88 -22.28
CA ARG A 15 -10.40 -25.45 -21.61
C ARG A 15 -9.17 -25.70 -22.48
N LYS A 16 -8.01 -25.27 -21.99
CA LYS A 16 -6.75 -26.04 -22.09
C LYS A 16 -6.48 -26.66 -20.72
N SER A 17 -6.44 -27.99 -20.66
CA SER A 17 -5.97 -28.75 -19.49
C SER A 17 -4.45 -28.62 -19.33
N GLU A 18 -3.97 -28.82 -18.09
CA GLU A 18 -2.57 -28.98 -17.60
C GLU A 18 -1.98 -27.73 -16.90
N GLY A 19 -1.57 -27.72 -15.63
CA GLY A 19 -1.45 -28.77 -14.62
C GLY A 19 -1.26 -28.16 -13.22
N THR A 20 -2.00 -28.63 -12.22
CA THR A 20 -1.82 -28.22 -10.81
C THR A 20 -0.75 -29.10 -10.18
N TRP A 21 0.49 -28.64 -10.17
CA TRP A 21 1.51 -29.19 -9.29
C TRP A 21 1.16 -28.79 -7.84
N SER A 22 1.67 -29.55 -6.86
CA SER A 22 1.37 -29.35 -5.44
C SER A 22 2.57 -28.71 -4.75
N PRO A 23 2.52 -27.39 -4.42
CA PRO A 23 3.61 -26.74 -3.71
C PRO A 23 3.74 -27.31 -2.30
N SER A 24 4.97 -27.58 -1.88
CA SER A 24 5.29 -27.95 -0.51
C SER A 24 5.67 -26.72 0.31
N GLN A 25 5.06 -26.55 1.47
CA GLN A 25 5.53 -25.61 2.48
C GLN A 25 6.81 -26.14 3.12
N GLY A 26 7.90 -25.40 3.02
CA GLY A 26 9.19 -25.74 3.62
C GLY A 26 9.54 -24.82 4.78
N ALA A 27 10.83 -24.83 5.14
CA ALA A 27 11.33 -24.09 6.29
C ALA A 27 11.22 -22.57 6.09
N VAL A 28 11.52 -22.06 4.90
CA VAL A 28 11.61 -20.60 4.67
C VAL A 28 10.23 -19.95 4.80
N PHE A 29 9.20 -20.56 4.21
CA PHE A 29 7.84 -20.04 4.37
C PHE A 29 7.30 -20.22 5.80
N THR A 30 7.67 -21.31 6.47
CA THR A 30 7.28 -21.56 7.87
C THR A 30 7.92 -20.55 8.83
N ASP A 31 9.21 -20.25 8.66
CA ASP A 31 9.96 -19.31 9.48
C ASP A 31 9.41 -17.88 9.32
N LEU A 32 9.08 -17.46 8.09
CA LEU A 32 8.40 -16.19 7.82
C LEU A 32 7.09 -16.05 8.63
N LEU A 33 6.26 -17.09 8.64
CA LEU A 33 4.99 -17.09 9.38
C LEU A 33 5.21 -17.12 10.90
N ASN A 34 6.25 -17.80 11.37
CA ASN A 34 6.58 -17.89 12.79
C ASN A 34 7.16 -16.58 13.33
N ALA A 35 7.99 -15.88 12.56
CA ALA A 35 8.52 -14.56 12.89
C ALA A 35 7.42 -13.50 13.04
N SER A 36 6.29 -13.68 12.36
CA SER A 36 5.13 -12.80 12.43
C SER A 36 4.30 -13.04 13.70
N ILE A 37 4.75 -12.53 14.84
CA ILE A 37 4.08 -12.68 16.16
C ILE A 37 2.71 -11.97 16.19
N ALA A 38 2.54 -10.91 15.37
CA ALA A 38 1.32 -10.13 15.32
C ALA A 38 0.14 -10.85 14.64
N LEU A 39 0.38 -11.95 13.93
CA LEU A 39 -0.66 -12.68 13.20
C LEU A 39 -1.27 -13.77 14.09
N THR A 40 -2.60 -13.82 14.09
CA THR A 40 -3.36 -14.92 14.71
C THR A 40 -3.15 -16.24 13.94
N HIS A 41 -3.49 -17.37 14.57
CA HIS A 41 -3.40 -18.68 13.92
C HIS A 41 -4.24 -18.74 12.63
N ASP A 42 -5.49 -18.26 12.67
CA ASP A 42 -6.39 -18.22 11.52
C ASP A 42 -5.88 -17.33 10.38
N GLU A 43 -5.20 -16.23 10.71
CA GLU A 43 -4.55 -15.37 9.71
C GLU A 43 -3.36 -16.08 9.05
N LYS A 44 -2.53 -16.80 9.83
CA LYS A 44 -1.42 -17.59 9.28
C LYS A 44 -1.94 -18.71 8.37
N GLU A 45 -2.94 -19.47 8.78
CA GLU A 45 -3.55 -20.51 7.95
C GLU A 45 -4.13 -19.94 6.64
N ARG A 46 -4.78 -18.78 6.72
CA ARG A 46 -5.32 -18.10 5.53
C ARG A 46 -4.20 -17.71 4.56
N ILE A 47 -3.13 -17.12 5.07
CA ILE A 47 -1.95 -16.78 4.26
C ILE A 47 -1.37 -18.03 3.60
N VAL A 48 -1.26 -19.15 4.33
CA VAL A 48 -0.82 -20.44 3.76
C VAL A 48 -1.74 -20.86 2.61
N ARG A 49 -3.06 -20.94 2.85
CA ARG A 49 -4.04 -21.37 1.82
C ARG A 49 -3.99 -20.49 0.57
N GLU A 50 -3.98 -19.16 0.74
CA GLU A 50 -3.96 -18.22 -0.37
C GLU A 50 -2.63 -18.27 -1.13
N THR A 51 -1.49 -18.32 -0.42
CA THR A 51 -0.16 -18.38 -1.04
C THR A 51 0.06 -19.69 -1.79
N VAL A 52 -0.34 -20.83 -1.22
CA VAL A 52 -0.29 -22.14 -1.89
C VAL A 52 -1.21 -22.13 -3.11
N SER A 53 -2.39 -21.53 -3.04
CA SER A 53 -3.32 -21.43 -4.17
C SER A 53 -2.78 -20.57 -5.32
N ILE A 54 -2.01 -19.52 -5.03
CA ILE A 54 -1.30 -18.72 -6.03
C ILE A 54 -0.17 -19.56 -6.63
N MET A 55 0.69 -20.16 -5.79
CA MET A 55 1.85 -20.94 -6.22
C MET A 55 1.46 -22.17 -7.06
N SER A 56 0.37 -22.86 -6.72
CA SER A 56 -0.09 -24.02 -7.49
C SER A 56 -0.59 -23.66 -8.89
N ALA A 57 -0.86 -22.38 -9.15
CA ALA A 57 -1.17 -21.87 -10.48
C ALA A 57 0.06 -21.28 -11.19
N CYS A 58 1.17 -21.06 -10.50
CA CYS A 58 2.45 -20.76 -11.14
C CYS A 58 2.96 -21.97 -11.93
N VAL A 59 3.96 -21.75 -12.78
CA VAL A 59 4.62 -22.81 -13.53
C VAL A 59 5.27 -23.82 -12.57
N CYS A 60 5.22 -25.10 -12.93
CA CYS A 60 5.94 -26.12 -12.18
C CYS A 60 7.46 -25.87 -12.34
N PRO A 61 8.25 -25.83 -11.25
CA PRO A 61 9.69 -25.57 -11.32
C PRO A 61 10.48 -26.69 -12.03
N GLU A 62 9.87 -27.84 -12.26
CA GLU A 62 10.45 -28.95 -13.01
C GLU A 62 10.07 -28.93 -14.51
N ALA A 63 9.15 -28.05 -14.90
CA ALA A 63 8.76 -27.88 -16.29
C ALA A 63 9.79 -27.06 -17.08
N THR A 64 9.82 -27.27 -18.39
CA THR A 64 10.69 -26.58 -19.34
C THR A 64 9.86 -25.78 -20.33
N ASP A 65 10.31 -24.58 -20.67
CA ASP A 65 9.71 -23.70 -21.69
C ASP A 65 8.22 -23.37 -21.43
N THR A 66 7.84 -23.31 -20.16
CA THR A 66 6.47 -22.96 -19.73
C THR A 66 6.44 -21.58 -19.10
N VAL A 67 5.52 -20.73 -19.57
CA VAL A 67 5.32 -19.38 -19.03
C VAL A 67 3.86 -19.13 -18.72
N ASN A 68 3.58 -18.35 -17.68
CA ASN A 68 2.24 -17.85 -17.42
C ASN A 68 2.22 -16.49 -16.71
N THR A 69 1.05 -15.86 -16.73
CA THR A 69 0.77 -14.57 -16.10
C THR A 69 -0.37 -14.72 -15.10
N GLY A 70 -0.16 -14.31 -13.85
CA GLY A 70 -1.17 -14.33 -12.80
C GLY A 70 -1.55 -12.92 -12.35
N LEU A 71 -2.82 -12.72 -11.96
CA LEU A 71 -3.29 -11.48 -11.35
C LEU A 71 -3.74 -11.74 -9.91
N VAL A 72 -3.10 -11.08 -8.95
CA VAL A 72 -3.44 -11.14 -7.53
C VAL A 72 -4.00 -9.80 -7.07
N ILE A 73 -5.24 -9.82 -6.59
CA ILE A 73 -6.02 -8.62 -6.26
C ILE A 73 -6.26 -8.54 -4.76
N GLY A 74 -5.72 -7.51 -4.12
CA GLY A 74 -5.93 -7.24 -2.69
C GLY A 74 -6.29 -5.78 -2.46
N TYR A 75 -7.09 -5.50 -1.42
CA TYR A 75 -7.47 -4.13 -1.08
C TYR A 75 -6.23 -3.23 -0.86
N VAL A 76 -6.44 -1.92 -0.91
CA VAL A 76 -5.40 -0.93 -0.58
C VAL A 76 -4.92 -1.18 0.85
N GLN A 77 -3.60 -1.33 1.04
CA GLN A 77 -2.97 -1.61 2.34
C GLN A 77 -3.49 -2.88 3.05
N SER A 78 -3.92 -3.91 2.29
CA SER A 78 -4.46 -5.16 2.83
C SER A 78 -3.43 -6.25 3.13
N GLY A 79 -2.13 -5.93 3.10
CA GLY A 79 -1.08 -6.94 3.26
C GLY A 79 -0.63 -7.63 1.97
N LYS A 80 -0.81 -7.01 0.79
CA LYS A 80 -0.25 -7.52 -0.48
C LYS A 80 1.25 -7.83 -0.41
N THR A 81 2.00 -6.99 0.31
CA THR A 81 3.44 -7.24 0.52
C THR A 81 3.71 -8.54 1.24
N LEU A 82 3.01 -8.81 2.35
CA LEU A 82 3.16 -10.09 3.06
C LEU A 82 2.81 -11.28 2.15
N SER A 83 1.79 -11.13 1.30
CA SER A 83 1.42 -12.17 0.33
C SER A 83 2.53 -12.43 -0.69
N PHE A 84 3.12 -11.41 -1.31
CA PHE A 84 4.18 -11.65 -2.30
C PHE A 84 5.51 -12.06 -1.66
N THR A 85 5.79 -11.62 -0.42
CA THR A 85 6.92 -12.11 0.38
C THR A 85 6.74 -13.60 0.69
N GLY A 86 5.53 -13.99 1.10
CA GLY A 86 5.15 -15.38 1.32
C GLY A 86 5.28 -16.21 0.05
N LEU A 87 4.87 -15.66 -1.10
CA LEU A 87 5.02 -16.32 -2.38
C LEU A 87 6.49 -16.54 -2.74
N ALA A 88 7.36 -15.55 -2.51
CA ALA A 88 8.80 -15.70 -2.70
C ALA A 88 9.41 -16.77 -1.79
N ALA A 89 9.05 -16.77 -0.51
CA ALA A 89 9.48 -17.80 0.46
C ALA A 89 9.04 -19.20 0.03
N LEU A 90 7.77 -19.35 -0.37
CA LEU A 90 7.26 -20.61 -0.90
C LEU A 90 7.95 -21.00 -2.21
N ALA A 91 8.34 -20.04 -3.05
CA ALA A 91 9.09 -20.30 -4.28
C ALA A 91 10.46 -20.93 -3.97
N ARG A 92 11.17 -20.39 -2.97
CA ARG A 92 12.44 -20.94 -2.46
C ARG A 92 12.29 -22.37 -1.97
N ASP A 93 11.24 -22.65 -1.20
CA ASP A 93 10.92 -23.99 -0.71
C ASP A 93 10.66 -24.98 -1.86
N ASN A 94 10.11 -24.48 -2.97
CA ASN A 94 9.81 -25.24 -4.17
C ASN A 94 10.87 -25.08 -5.29
N ARG A 95 12.12 -24.76 -4.92
CA ARG A 95 13.29 -24.76 -5.82
C ARG A 95 13.23 -23.76 -6.99
N PHE A 96 12.40 -22.71 -6.90
CA PHE A 96 12.62 -21.54 -7.73
C PHE A 96 13.97 -20.94 -7.39
N ARG A 97 14.80 -20.72 -8.40
CA ARG A 97 16.21 -20.33 -8.22
C ARG A 97 16.38 -18.82 -8.32
N LEU A 98 15.43 -18.15 -8.95
CA LEU A 98 15.40 -16.71 -9.17
C LEU A 98 14.03 -16.14 -8.85
N VAL A 99 14.02 -15.08 -8.05
CA VAL A 99 12.85 -14.23 -7.80
C VAL A 99 13.21 -12.79 -8.18
N ILE A 100 12.39 -12.16 -9.01
CA ILE A 100 12.53 -10.74 -9.38
C ILE A 100 11.30 -10.00 -8.89
N LEU A 101 11.48 -9.02 -8.01
CA LEU A 101 10.44 -8.07 -7.63
C LEU A 101 10.63 -6.77 -8.42
N LEU A 102 9.64 -6.42 -9.25
CA LEU A 102 9.52 -5.10 -9.85
C LEU A 102 8.81 -4.19 -8.85
N ALA A 103 9.60 -3.40 -8.13
CA ALA A 103 9.14 -2.51 -7.07
C ALA A 103 9.01 -1.08 -7.59
N GLY A 104 7.79 -0.54 -7.65
CA GLY A 104 7.46 0.89 -7.82
C GLY A 104 8.23 1.66 -8.92
N THR A 105 8.04 2.98 -8.97
CA THR A 105 8.69 3.86 -9.97
C THR A 105 9.67 4.86 -9.37
N THR A 106 9.88 4.83 -8.05
CA THR A 106 10.71 5.80 -7.31
C THR A 106 11.69 5.08 -6.39
N ASN A 107 12.83 5.71 -6.10
CA ASN A 107 13.87 5.11 -5.24
C ASN A 107 13.33 4.77 -3.85
N ASN A 108 12.44 5.59 -3.30
CA ASN A 108 11.86 5.36 -1.98
C ASN A 108 11.00 4.09 -1.94
N LEU A 109 10.21 3.82 -2.97
CA LEU A 109 9.39 2.60 -3.04
C LEU A 109 10.26 1.35 -3.18
N VAL A 110 11.35 1.45 -3.95
CA VAL A 110 12.32 0.36 -4.08
C VAL A 110 13.02 0.09 -2.76
N GLU A 111 13.49 1.14 -2.08
CA GLU A 111 14.14 1.07 -0.76
C GLU A 111 13.22 0.42 0.28
N GLN A 112 11.98 0.90 0.39
CA GLN A 112 10.99 0.34 1.31
C GLN A 112 10.69 -1.13 1.02
N SER A 113 10.54 -1.50 -0.25
CA SER A 113 10.29 -2.90 -0.64
C SER A 113 11.51 -3.78 -0.37
N TYR A 114 12.71 -3.25 -0.62
CA TYR A 114 13.98 -3.94 -0.35
C TYR A 114 14.18 -4.19 1.14
N ASP A 115 14.05 -3.16 1.97
CA ASP A 115 14.25 -3.27 3.41
C ASP A 115 13.20 -4.19 4.05
N ARG A 116 11.95 -4.11 3.57
CA ARG A 116 10.87 -4.99 4.04
C ARG A 116 11.13 -6.44 3.67
N LEU A 117 11.47 -6.75 2.41
CA LEU A 117 11.84 -8.12 2.03
C LEU A 117 13.06 -8.64 2.82
N LYS A 118 14.06 -7.78 3.03
CA LYS A 118 15.26 -8.13 3.78
C LYS A 118 14.95 -8.48 5.23
N GLY A 119 14.06 -7.72 5.88
CA GLY A 119 13.59 -7.97 7.24
C GLY A 119 12.69 -9.18 7.34
N ASP A 120 11.62 -9.24 6.52
CA ASP A 120 10.59 -10.29 6.58
C ASP A 120 11.16 -11.69 6.28
N LEU A 121 12.07 -11.79 5.30
CA LEU A 121 12.74 -13.07 4.96
C LEU A 121 13.99 -13.33 5.82
N ASP A 122 14.25 -12.48 6.81
CA ASP A 122 15.42 -12.51 7.69
C ASP A 122 16.72 -12.79 6.93
N ILE A 123 16.97 -12.05 5.84
CA ILE A 123 18.07 -12.33 4.90
C ILE A 123 19.44 -12.19 5.56
N ALA A 124 19.52 -11.45 6.67
CA ALA A 124 20.77 -11.29 7.42
C ALA A 124 21.11 -12.54 8.24
N ALA A 125 20.12 -13.21 8.84
CA ALA A 125 20.36 -14.43 9.60
C ALA A 125 20.26 -15.69 8.73
N THR A 126 19.38 -15.68 7.73
CA THR A 126 19.15 -16.81 6.83
C THR A 126 20.17 -16.81 5.69
N ARG A 127 20.88 -17.92 5.48
CA ARG A 127 21.82 -18.08 4.35
C ARG A 127 21.12 -18.59 3.10
N GLU A 128 19.80 -18.40 3.00
CA GLU A 128 18.96 -18.93 1.92
C GLU A 128 18.91 -18.02 0.70
N TRP A 129 19.27 -16.74 0.87
CA TRP A 129 19.06 -15.69 -0.13
C TRP A 129 20.37 -15.04 -0.59
N ASN A 130 20.43 -14.68 -1.86
CA ASN A 130 21.42 -13.77 -2.41
C ASN A 130 20.68 -12.55 -2.97
N LEU A 131 20.57 -11.51 -2.14
CA LEU A 131 19.77 -10.31 -2.39
C LEU A 131 20.54 -9.27 -3.20
N PHE A 132 19.87 -8.69 -4.19
CA PHE A 132 20.35 -7.61 -5.05
C PHE A 132 19.30 -6.50 -5.18
N THR A 133 19.74 -5.27 -5.46
CA THR A 133 18.87 -4.11 -5.67
C THR A 133 19.38 -3.19 -6.76
N THR A 134 18.48 -2.46 -7.42
CA THR A 134 18.83 -1.41 -8.41
C THR A 134 18.73 0.02 -7.86
N GLN A 135 18.66 0.19 -6.54
CA GLN A 135 18.27 1.42 -5.82
C GLN A 135 19.21 2.64 -6.02
N GLN A 136 20.51 2.45 -6.28
CA GLN A 136 21.47 3.58 -6.31
C GLN A 136 22.52 3.50 -7.42
N LYS A 137 23.06 2.30 -7.64
CA LYS A 137 23.84 1.99 -8.83
C LYS A 137 22.97 1.04 -9.64
N ALA A 138 22.88 1.27 -10.94
CA ALA A 138 22.27 0.29 -11.83
C ALA A 138 22.92 -1.08 -11.56
N PHE A 139 22.17 -2.18 -11.74
CA PHE A 139 22.73 -3.54 -11.66
C PHE A 139 24.05 -3.58 -12.45
N GLN A 140 25.11 -4.16 -11.93
CA GLN A 140 26.43 -4.15 -12.59
C GLN A 140 26.92 -5.55 -12.92
N GLN A 141 28.06 -5.61 -13.63
CA GLN A 141 28.69 -6.87 -14.01
C GLN A 141 29.15 -7.69 -12.78
N SER A 142 29.48 -7.04 -11.67
CA SER A 142 29.88 -7.75 -10.45
C SER A 142 28.73 -8.56 -9.84
N GLU A 143 27.50 -8.05 -9.95
CA GLU A 143 26.29 -8.75 -9.53
C GLU A 143 25.99 -9.94 -10.45
N VAL A 144 26.16 -9.78 -11.76
CA VAL A 144 26.03 -10.89 -12.74
C VAL A 144 26.96 -12.04 -12.36
N ASN A 145 28.23 -11.76 -12.06
CA ASN A 145 29.18 -12.81 -11.66
C ASN A 145 28.73 -13.56 -10.38
N ARG A 146 28.09 -12.85 -9.43
CA ARG A 146 27.51 -13.44 -8.22
C ARG A 146 26.26 -14.26 -8.52
N VAL A 147 25.45 -13.84 -9.48
CA VAL A 147 24.30 -14.62 -10.01
C VAL A 147 24.80 -15.93 -10.60
N ASP A 148 25.77 -15.88 -11.54
CA ASP A 148 26.34 -17.07 -12.18
C ASP A 148 26.95 -18.04 -11.16
N THR A 149 27.59 -17.50 -10.12
CA THR A 149 28.14 -18.32 -9.03
C THR A 149 27.05 -19.10 -8.29
N GLU A 150 25.90 -18.50 -7.98
CA GLU A 150 24.79 -19.21 -7.33
C GLU A 150 24.11 -20.18 -8.29
N LEU A 151 23.91 -19.82 -9.57
CA LEU A 151 23.38 -20.74 -10.58
C LEU A 151 24.26 -21.98 -10.73
N ALA A 152 25.59 -21.81 -10.75
CA ALA A 152 26.53 -22.91 -10.79
C ALA A 152 26.51 -23.79 -9.52
N ARG A 153 26.07 -23.26 -8.36
CA ARG A 153 25.84 -24.05 -7.14
C ARG A 153 24.54 -24.85 -7.24
N TRP A 154 23.48 -24.23 -7.76
CA TRP A 154 22.21 -24.90 -8.01
C TRP A 154 22.36 -26.07 -8.98
N ARG A 155 23.05 -25.87 -10.10
CA ARG A 155 23.33 -26.92 -11.11
C ARG A 155 24.15 -28.08 -10.55
N ARG A 156 25.02 -27.80 -9.56
CA ARG A 156 25.79 -28.82 -8.84
C ARG A 156 25.00 -29.51 -7.71
N GLY A 157 23.73 -29.16 -7.51
CA GLY A 157 22.91 -29.71 -6.43
C GLY A 157 23.41 -29.34 -5.03
N SER A 158 24.10 -28.21 -4.88
CA SER A 158 24.64 -27.81 -3.58
C SER A 158 23.52 -27.53 -2.58
N PRO A 159 23.55 -28.10 -1.37
CA PRO A 159 22.58 -27.77 -0.32
C PRO A 159 22.78 -26.35 0.22
N ARG A 160 23.86 -25.66 -0.17
CA ARG A 160 24.16 -24.26 0.17
C ARG A 160 23.82 -23.29 -0.96
N ALA A 161 23.15 -23.77 -2.02
CA ALA A 161 22.73 -22.92 -3.12
C ALA A 161 21.65 -21.95 -2.62
N ARG A 162 21.84 -20.66 -2.89
CA ARG A 162 20.95 -19.59 -2.43
C ARG A 162 20.01 -19.19 -3.55
N THR A 163 18.77 -18.88 -3.22
CA THR A 163 17.85 -18.27 -4.20
C THR A 163 18.26 -16.84 -4.44
N ILE A 164 18.36 -16.49 -5.72
CA ILE A 164 18.69 -15.13 -6.14
C ILE A 164 17.41 -14.30 -6.03
N LEU A 165 17.48 -13.19 -5.29
CA LEU A 165 16.37 -12.26 -5.14
C LEU A 165 16.80 -10.88 -5.64
N ILE A 166 16.13 -10.36 -6.67
CA ILE A 166 16.45 -9.06 -7.27
C ILE A 166 15.27 -8.12 -7.07
N VAL A 167 15.49 -7.01 -6.37
CA VAL A 167 14.52 -5.92 -6.24
C VAL A 167 14.87 -4.82 -7.25
N SER A 168 14.01 -4.61 -8.24
CA SER A 168 14.27 -3.70 -9.36
C SER A 168 13.24 -2.59 -9.47
N MET A 169 13.68 -1.39 -9.81
CA MET A 169 12.78 -0.28 -10.12
C MET A 169 12.05 -0.52 -11.44
N LYS A 170 10.73 -0.29 -11.46
CA LYS A 170 9.87 -0.36 -12.65
C LYS A 170 10.01 0.88 -13.54
N GLN A 171 11.23 1.13 -14.00
CA GLN A 171 11.58 2.26 -14.86
C GLN A 171 12.42 1.78 -16.05
N HIS A 172 12.11 2.29 -17.25
CA HIS A 172 12.63 1.75 -18.51
C HIS A 172 14.17 1.64 -18.62
N GLN A 173 14.95 2.55 -18.03
CA GLN A 173 16.42 2.49 -18.03
C GLN A 173 16.93 1.41 -17.08
N HIS A 174 16.35 1.33 -15.87
CA HIS A 174 16.70 0.30 -14.89
C HIS A 174 16.38 -1.11 -15.42
N LEU A 175 15.19 -1.29 -15.98
CA LEU A 175 14.77 -2.57 -16.58
C LEU A 175 15.62 -2.94 -17.79
N ASN A 176 15.94 -1.97 -18.66
CA ASN A 176 16.82 -2.20 -19.81
C ASN A 176 18.24 -2.59 -19.38
N ASN A 177 18.79 -1.92 -18.36
CA ASN A 177 20.10 -2.27 -17.82
C ASN A 177 20.10 -3.67 -17.20
N LEU A 178 19.07 -3.99 -16.41
CA LEU A 178 18.91 -5.32 -15.81
C LEU A 178 18.84 -6.40 -16.88
N ALA A 179 17.95 -6.26 -17.86
CA ALA A 179 17.79 -7.22 -18.95
C ALA A 179 19.09 -7.42 -19.75
N LYS A 180 19.78 -6.34 -20.12
CA LYS A 180 21.06 -6.41 -20.85
C LYS A 180 22.17 -7.15 -20.09
N LEU A 181 22.20 -7.03 -18.78
CA LEU A 181 23.22 -7.68 -17.96
C LEU A 181 22.89 -9.13 -17.68
N LEU A 182 21.63 -9.42 -17.36
CA LEU A 182 21.15 -10.79 -17.18
C LEU A 182 21.23 -11.60 -18.48
N ALA A 183 21.04 -10.98 -19.66
CA ALA A 183 21.20 -11.66 -20.95
C ALA A 183 22.61 -12.26 -21.20
N LYS A 184 23.60 -11.96 -20.35
CA LYS A 184 24.94 -12.56 -20.40
C LYS A 184 25.04 -13.91 -19.66
N SER A 185 24.05 -14.23 -18.85
CA SER A 185 23.95 -15.48 -18.08
C SER A 185 23.03 -16.46 -18.78
N ASP A 186 23.23 -17.75 -18.52
CA ASP A 186 22.34 -18.82 -19.00
C ASP A 186 21.20 -19.06 -17.99
N PHE A 187 19.97 -18.82 -18.41
CA PHE A 187 18.75 -19.02 -17.62
C PHE A 187 17.84 -20.14 -18.17
N SER A 188 18.31 -20.91 -19.16
CA SER A 188 17.51 -21.95 -19.82
C SER A 188 16.91 -22.98 -18.86
N ASP A 189 17.63 -23.32 -17.79
CA ASP A 189 17.22 -24.29 -16.78
C ASP A 189 16.78 -23.65 -15.45
N VAL A 190 16.45 -22.36 -15.43
CA VAL A 190 16.25 -21.58 -14.19
C VAL A 190 14.77 -21.20 -14.01
N PRO A 191 14.02 -21.92 -13.14
CA PRO A 191 12.66 -21.55 -12.81
C PRO A 191 12.64 -20.20 -12.10
N THR A 192 11.89 -19.27 -12.68
CA THR A 192 11.91 -17.87 -12.30
C THR A 192 10.52 -17.38 -11.89
N LEU A 193 10.43 -16.73 -10.74
CA LEU A 193 9.22 -16.02 -10.31
C LEU A 193 9.45 -14.51 -10.48
N ILE A 194 8.60 -13.86 -11.26
CA ILE A 194 8.61 -12.41 -11.43
C ILE A 194 7.35 -11.85 -10.78
N ILE A 195 7.53 -10.95 -9.82
CA ILE A 195 6.46 -10.31 -9.07
C ILE A 195 6.45 -8.84 -9.48
N ASP A 196 5.30 -8.35 -9.93
CA ASP A 196 5.08 -6.96 -10.28
C ASP A 196 4.17 -6.30 -9.25
N ASP A 197 4.75 -5.47 -8.38
CA ASP A 197 4.01 -4.73 -7.37
C ASP A 197 3.40 -3.47 -7.97
N GLU A 198 2.13 -3.21 -7.65
CA GLU A 198 1.28 -2.23 -8.33
C GLU A 198 1.32 -2.43 -9.86
N GLY A 199 0.93 -3.64 -10.30
CA GLY A 199 1.01 -4.08 -11.71
C GLY A 199 0.27 -3.17 -12.70
N ASP A 200 -0.76 -2.47 -12.24
CA ASP A 200 -1.50 -1.44 -12.97
C ASP A 200 -0.67 -0.17 -13.23
N GLN A 201 0.36 0.09 -12.42
CA GLN A 201 1.22 1.27 -12.52
C GLN A 201 2.38 1.03 -13.48
N ALA A 202 2.53 1.88 -14.48
CA ALA A 202 3.70 1.97 -15.39
C ALA A 202 4.04 0.73 -16.24
N GLY A 203 3.57 -0.47 -15.88
CA GLY A 203 3.83 -1.72 -16.61
C GLY A 203 2.88 -1.94 -17.78
N MET A 204 1.70 -1.31 -17.72
CA MET A 204 0.67 -1.40 -18.73
C MET A 204 1.06 -0.71 -20.04
N ASN A 205 0.61 -1.24 -21.18
CA ASN A 205 0.82 -0.60 -22.47
C ASN A 205 -0.10 0.62 -22.66
N THR A 206 0.37 1.80 -22.26
CA THR A 206 -0.34 3.07 -22.44
C THR A 206 -0.48 3.52 -23.89
N LYS A 207 0.25 2.89 -24.82
CA LYS A 207 0.24 3.20 -26.25
C LYS A 207 -0.51 2.18 -27.11
N ALA A 208 -1.20 1.20 -26.49
CA ALA A 208 -1.93 0.15 -27.20
C ALA A 208 -2.94 0.69 -28.23
N LYS A 209 -3.60 1.82 -27.94
CA LYS A 209 -4.54 2.49 -28.87
C LYS A 209 -3.89 3.01 -30.15
N ARG A 210 -2.57 3.13 -30.19
CA ARG A 210 -1.77 3.56 -31.34
C ARG A 210 -1.01 2.39 -31.98
N GLU A 211 -1.32 1.15 -31.59
CA GLU A 211 -0.59 -0.06 -32.01
C GLU A 211 0.91 0.00 -31.70
N GLU A 212 1.31 0.80 -30.70
CA GLU A 212 2.68 0.94 -30.24
C GLU A 212 2.85 0.34 -28.84
N GLU A 213 4.08 -0.06 -28.50
CA GLU A 213 4.44 -0.47 -27.14
C GLU A 213 4.95 0.74 -26.32
N SER A 214 4.45 0.89 -25.10
CA SER A 214 5.05 1.81 -24.13
C SER A 214 6.47 1.34 -23.78
N THR A 215 7.38 2.28 -23.49
CA THR A 215 8.79 1.94 -23.28
C THR A 215 8.99 1.00 -22.10
N THR A 216 8.31 1.24 -20.98
CA THR A 216 8.39 0.36 -19.80
C THR A 216 7.80 -1.02 -20.09
N TYR A 217 6.64 -1.10 -20.76
CA TYR A 217 6.01 -2.36 -21.17
C TYR A 217 6.98 -3.22 -22.00
N ALA A 218 7.58 -2.64 -23.05
CA ALA A 218 8.53 -3.34 -23.90
C ALA A 218 9.75 -3.87 -23.12
N ARG A 219 10.20 -3.16 -22.07
CA ARG A 219 11.31 -3.61 -21.23
C ARG A 219 10.93 -4.71 -20.25
N ILE A 220 9.70 -4.72 -19.74
CA ILE A 220 9.18 -5.84 -18.93
C ILE A 220 9.09 -7.10 -19.80
N LYS A 221 8.55 -6.97 -21.01
CA LYS A 221 8.48 -8.07 -21.98
C LYS A 221 9.86 -8.63 -22.32
N ALA A 222 10.81 -7.77 -22.69
CA ALA A 222 12.18 -8.19 -22.98
C ALA A 222 12.90 -8.85 -21.78
N LEU A 223 12.60 -8.41 -20.55
CA LEU A 223 13.14 -9.04 -19.34
C LEU A 223 12.56 -10.46 -19.16
N ARG A 224 11.26 -10.64 -19.36
CA ARG A 224 10.57 -11.94 -19.25
C ARG A 224 11.08 -12.95 -20.28
N GLU A 225 11.35 -12.51 -21.50
CA GLU A 225 11.87 -13.34 -22.59
C GLU A 225 13.23 -13.99 -22.28
N LEU A 226 13.97 -13.50 -21.27
CA LEU A 226 15.21 -14.12 -20.81
C LEU A 226 15.01 -15.44 -20.04
N PHE A 227 13.80 -15.71 -19.56
CA PHE A 227 13.51 -16.83 -18.67
C PHE A 227 12.50 -17.78 -19.34
N PRO A 228 12.92 -18.90 -19.94
CA PRO A 228 11.99 -19.79 -20.64
C PRO A 228 10.96 -20.45 -19.73
N THR A 229 11.32 -20.68 -18.46
CA THR A 229 10.39 -21.16 -17.42
C THR A 229 10.13 -20.07 -16.40
N HIS A 230 9.00 -19.35 -16.51
CA HIS A 230 8.66 -18.29 -15.56
C HIS A 230 7.17 -18.08 -15.29
N SER A 231 6.86 -17.59 -14.08
CA SER A 231 5.56 -17.02 -13.75
C SER A 231 5.69 -15.51 -13.52
N TYR A 232 4.82 -14.73 -14.17
CA TYR A 232 4.72 -13.28 -13.98
C TYR A 232 3.45 -12.93 -13.19
N ILE A 233 3.59 -12.48 -11.95
CA ILE A 233 2.46 -12.24 -11.04
C ILE A 233 2.27 -10.75 -10.79
N LEU A 234 1.15 -10.21 -11.28
CA LEU A 234 0.75 -8.83 -11.03
C LEU A 234 0.00 -8.72 -9.70
N TYR A 235 0.55 -7.98 -8.76
CA TYR A 235 -0.14 -7.59 -7.53
C TYR A 235 -0.73 -6.18 -7.69
N THR A 236 -2.02 -6.00 -7.38
CA THR A 236 -2.65 -4.68 -7.49
C THR A 236 -3.89 -4.54 -6.59
N ALA A 237 -4.23 -3.29 -6.22
CA ALA A 237 -5.56 -2.94 -5.71
C ALA A 237 -6.55 -2.55 -6.81
N THR A 238 -6.06 -2.17 -7.98
CA THR A 238 -6.77 -1.59 -9.13
C THR A 238 -6.73 -2.56 -10.31
N PRO A 239 -7.57 -3.63 -10.32
CA PRO A 239 -7.50 -4.64 -11.36
C PRO A 239 -8.07 -4.19 -12.71
N GLN A 240 -8.64 -2.97 -12.82
CA GLN A 240 -9.35 -2.53 -14.03
C GLN A 240 -8.44 -2.54 -15.25
N ALA A 241 -7.25 -1.95 -15.15
CA ALA A 241 -6.33 -1.90 -16.28
C ALA A 241 -5.85 -3.32 -16.67
N PRO A 242 -5.35 -4.17 -15.73
CA PRO A 242 -4.99 -5.56 -16.04
C PRO A 242 -6.12 -6.42 -16.63
N LEU A 243 -7.37 -6.22 -16.22
CA LEU A 243 -8.52 -6.98 -16.73
C LEU A 243 -8.99 -6.53 -18.12
N LEU A 244 -8.68 -5.28 -18.50
CA LEU A 244 -9.10 -4.69 -19.78
C LEU A 244 -8.05 -4.85 -20.88
N ILE A 245 -6.93 -5.53 -20.60
CA ILE A 245 -5.94 -5.88 -21.63
C ILE A 245 -6.55 -6.93 -22.57
N SER A 246 -6.25 -6.80 -23.87
CA SER A 246 -6.53 -7.85 -24.85
C SER A 246 -5.97 -9.19 -24.38
N ARG A 247 -6.72 -10.28 -24.56
CA ARG A 247 -6.28 -11.65 -24.22
C ARG A 247 -5.02 -12.11 -24.98
N ILE A 248 -4.66 -11.41 -26.06
CA ILE A 248 -3.49 -11.72 -26.88
C ILE A 248 -2.22 -11.03 -26.33
N ASP A 249 -2.38 -10.06 -25.42
CA ASP A 249 -1.27 -9.35 -24.81
C ASP A 249 -0.52 -10.25 -23.82
N ALA A 250 0.80 -10.15 -23.80
CA ALA A 250 1.66 -10.99 -22.97
C ALA A 250 1.46 -10.75 -21.46
N LEU A 251 0.90 -9.61 -21.05
CA LEU A 251 0.54 -9.29 -19.66
C LEU A 251 -0.92 -9.62 -19.33
N SER A 252 -1.70 -10.18 -20.27
CA SER A 252 -3.04 -10.66 -19.98
C SER A 252 -2.98 -11.81 -18.97
N PRO A 253 -3.73 -11.74 -17.86
CA PRO A 253 -3.69 -12.80 -16.85
C PRO A 253 -4.30 -14.13 -17.35
N ASP A 254 -3.54 -15.21 -17.23
CA ASP A 254 -4.00 -16.60 -17.42
C ASP A 254 -4.85 -17.08 -16.23
N PHE A 255 -4.56 -16.56 -15.03
CA PHE A 255 -5.34 -16.83 -13.83
C PHE A 255 -5.46 -15.60 -12.92
N GLY A 256 -6.51 -15.59 -12.11
CA GLY A 256 -6.73 -14.59 -11.07
C GLY A 256 -6.79 -15.20 -9.67
N ARG A 257 -6.40 -14.43 -8.65
CA ARG A 257 -6.62 -14.72 -7.23
C ARG A 257 -7.01 -13.45 -6.50
N VAL A 258 -7.89 -13.59 -5.51
CA VAL A 258 -8.37 -12.47 -4.70
C VAL A 258 -7.91 -12.71 -3.26
N LEU A 259 -7.10 -11.81 -2.73
CA LEU A 259 -6.64 -11.87 -1.35
C LEU A 259 -7.77 -11.45 -0.41
N THR A 260 -7.85 -12.15 0.72
CA THR A 260 -8.79 -11.83 1.78
C THR A 260 -8.07 -11.02 2.86
N PRO A 261 -8.53 -9.80 3.18
CA PRO A 261 -7.92 -9.02 4.25
C PRO A 261 -8.09 -9.72 5.61
N GLY A 262 -7.18 -9.45 6.54
CA GLY A 262 -7.30 -9.88 7.94
C GLY A 262 -8.49 -9.23 8.65
N THR A 263 -8.93 -9.79 9.76
CA THR A 263 -10.11 -9.31 10.53
C THR A 263 -9.94 -7.89 11.08
N HIS A 264 -8.68 -7.47 11.28
CA HIS A 264 -8.36 -6.13 11.76
C HIS A 264 -8.21 -5.07 10.66
N TYR A 265 -8.35 -5.46 9.40
CA TYR A 265 -8.41 -4.52 8.29
C TYR A 265 -9.71 -3.70 8.34
N VAL A 266 -9.60 -2.43 7.95
CA VAL A 266 -10.70 -1.47 7.80
C VAL A 266 -10.50 -0.79 6.45
N GLY A 267 -11.54 -0.79 5.63
CA GLY A 267 -11.49 -0.28 4.27
C GLY A 267 -12.73 0.52 3.92
N GLY A 268 -13.08 0.47 2.64
CA GLY A 268 -14.19 1.24 2.08
C GLY A 268 -15.55 0.92 2.68
N GLN A 269 -15.80 -0.35 3.01
CA GLN A 269 -17.06 -0.80 3.59
C GLN A 269 -17.33 -0.12 4.93
N GLU A 270 -16.35 -0.15 5.84
CA GLU A 270 -16.48 0.43 7.17
C GLU A 270 -16.61 1.95 7.13
N PHE A 271 -15.87 2.62 6.24
CA PHE A 271 -15.84 4.09 6.21
C PHE A 271 -16.95 4.73 5.37
N PHE A 272 -17.36 4.13 4.25
CA PHE A 272 -18.27 4.77 3.28
C PHE A 272 -19.59 4.04 3.08
N VAL A 273 -19.76 2.84 3.65
CA VAL A 273 -21.02 2.08 3.57
C VAL A 273 -21.67 1.96 4.95
N GLU A 274 -20.95 1.40 5.93
CA GLU A 274 -21.49 1.09 7.26
C GLU A 274 -21.34 2.26 8.27
N GLY A 275 -20.32 3.10 8.10
CA GLY A 275 -19.92 4.11 9.08
C GLY A 275 -19.64 5.49 8.47
N GLN A 276 -20.27 5.82 7.34
CA GLN A 276 -20.10 7.12 6.69
C GLN A 276 -20.49 8.28 7.61
N ASP A 277 -21.63 8.18 8.28
CA ASP A 277 -22.14 9.15 9.26
C ASP A 277 -21.25 9.27 10.51
N LYS A 278 -20.59 8.17 10.89
CA LYS A 278 -19.71 8.06 12.05
C LYS A 278 -18.34 8.66 11.81
N HIS A 279 -17.72 8.32 10.68
CA HIS A 279 -16.30 8.56 10.45
C HIS A 279 -16.02 9.64 9.41
N VAL A 280 -16.94 9.93 8.48
CA VAL A 280 -16.71 10.90 7.40
C VAL A 280 -17.33 12.25 7.77
N LYS A 281 -16.56 13.32 7.62
CA LYS A 281 -16.97 14.70 7.90
C LYS A 281 -16.85 15.54 6.64
N LEU A 282 -17.85 16.39 6.39
CA LEU A 282 -17.87 17.27 5.22
C LEU A 282 -16.95 18.48 5.43
N ILE A 283 -16.08 18.74 4.46
CA ILE A 283 -15.41 20.03 4.27
C ILE A 283 -16.31 20.86 3.34
N PRO A 284 -16.89 21.98 3.81
CA PRO A 284 -17.67 22.87 2.97
C PRO A 284 -16.88 23.36 1.76
N SER A 285 -17.52 23.55 0.61
CA SER A 285 -16.84 24.05 -0.60
C SER A 285 -16.17 25.41 -0.40
N THR A 286 -16.73 26.26 0.47
CA THR A 286 -16.16 27.57 0.88
C THR A 286 -14.88 27.43 1.69
N GLU A 287 -14.57 26.24 2.22
CA GLU A 287 -13.38 25.93 3.02
C GLU A 287 -12.32 25.16 2.22
N VAL A 288 -12.53 25.02 0.91
CA VAL A 288 -11.58 24.41 -0.02
C VAL A 288 -10.81 25.51 -0.75
N PRO A 289 -9.48 25.62 -0.59
CA PRO A 289 -8.72 26.68 -1.24
C PRO A 289 -8.67 26.50 -2.76
N ASP A 290 -9.13 27.51 -3.51
CA ASP A 290 -9.02 27.57 -4.97
C ASP A 290 -7.62 28.10 -5.38
N LYS A 291 -7.25 28.01 -6.66
CA LYS A 291 -6.05 28.64 -7.23
C LYS A 291 -6.20 30.16 -7.31
N ASN A 292 -7.41 30.64 -7.56
CA ASN A 292 -7.69 32.06 -7.77
C ASN A 292 -8.12 32.77 -6.48
N GLU A 293 -8.62 32.02 -5.50
CA GLU A 293 -9.08 32.53 -4.21
C GLU A 293 -8.43 31.73 -3.07
N PRO A 294 -7.24 32.14 -2.60
CA PRO A 294 -6.63 31.53 -1.43
C PRO A 294 -7.41 31.93 -0.18
N LEU A 295 -7.62 30.95 0.69
CA LEU A 295 -8.17 31.15 2.01
C LEU A 295 -7.23 32.04 2.84
N GLN A 296 -7.79 33.06 3.50
CA GLN A 296 -7.03 34.01 4.31
C GLN A 296 -6.82 33.52 5.75
N GLU A 297 -7.76 32.75 6.26
CA GLU A 297 -7.77 32.23 7.62
C GLU A 297 -7.91 30.71 7.63
N PRO A 298 -7.44 30.04 8.70
CA PRO A 298 -7.60 28.60 8.85
C PRO A 298 -9.09 28.21 8.88
N PRO A 299 -9.52 27.26 8.02
CA PRO A 299 -10.88 26.76 7.98
C PRO A 299 -11.42 26.25 9.32
N LYS A 300 -12.73 26.38 9.52
CA LYS A 300 -13.39 25.82 10.71
C LYS A 300 -13.30 24.30 10.72
N SER A 301 -13.39 23.65 9.56
CA SER A 301 -13.21 22.20 9.42
C SER A 301 -11.78 21.76 9.74
N LEU A 302 -10.76 22.59 9.46
CA LEU A 302 -9.38 22.28 9.86
C LEU A 302 -9.24 22.31 11.39
N LYS A 303 -9.81 23.33 12.05
CA LYS A 303 -9.83 23.42 13.52
C LYS A 303 -10.60 22.23 14.13
N ALA A 304 -11.73 21.84 13.55
CA ALA A 304 -12.48 20.66 14.00
C ALA A 304 -11.64 19.37 13.87
N ALA A 305 -10.97 19.18 12.73
CA ALA A 305 -10.10 18.02 12.50
C ALA A 305 -8.93 17.96 13.49
N LEU A 306 -8.33 19.12 13.81
CA LEU A 306 -7.26 19.18 14.82
C LEU A 306 -7.77 18.85 16.23
N ARG A 307 -8.99 19.27 16.61
CA ARG A 307 -9.57 18.89 17.90
C ARG A 307 -9.82 17.39 17.99
N ASP A 308 -10.45 16.80 16.96
CA ASP A 308 -10.65 15.35 16.90
C ASP A 308 -9.31 14.59 17.02
N PHE A 309 -8.28 15.10 16.34
CA PHE A 309 -6.94 14.51 16.40
C PHE A 309 -6.35 14.56 17.80
N PHE A 310 -6.32 15.73 18.44
CA PHE A 310 -5.73 15.87 19.78
C PHE A 310 -6.52 15.13 20.86
N ILE A 311 -7.85 14.99 20.74
CA ILE A 311 -8.61 14.08 21.60
C ILE A 311 -8.13 12.63 21.39
N GLY A 312 -7.97 12.19 20.14
CA GLY A 312 -7.46 10.85 19.85
C GLY A 312 -6.02 10.61 20.35
N VAL A 313 -5.17 11.63 20.34
CA VAL A 313 -3.82 11.59 20.93
C VAL A 313 -3.93 11.45 22.45
N ALA A 314 -4.69 12.32 23.12
CA ALA A 314 -4.87 12.31 24.57
C ALA A 314 -5.45 10.99 25.09
N ILE A 315 -6.48 10.44 24.42
CA ILE A 315 -7.02 9.11 24.74
C ILE A 315 -5.92 8.04 24.64
N GLY A 316 -5.15 8.03 23.55
CA GLY A 316 -4.12 7.01 23.39
C GLY A 316 -2.92 7.16 24.33
N LEU A 317 -2.60 8.39 24.80
CA LEU A 317 -1.64 8.60 25.89
C LEU A 317 -2.16 7.98 27.19
N LEU A 318 -3.42 8.22 27.55
CA LEU A 318 -4.08 7.63 28.73
C LEU A 318 -4.19 6.10 28.65
N GLU A 319 -4.28 5.54 27.45
CA GLU A 319 -4.29 4.09 27.21
C GLU A 319 -2.88 3.46 27.13
N ASP A 320 -1.82 4.25 27.40
CA ASP A 320 -0.42 3.83 27.30
C ASP A 320 -0.04 3.25 25.90
N GLU A 321 -0.66 3.76 24.83
CA GLU A 321 -0.39 3.29 23.46
C GLU A 321 1.05 3.58 23.01
N PHE A 322 1.65 4.67 23.50
CA PHE A 322 3.05 4.99 23.25
C PHE A 322 4.00 3.91 23.79
N LYS A 323 3.80 3.49 25.06
CA LYS A 323 4.60 2.42 25.68
C LYS A 323 4.42 1.06 24.98
N LYS A 324 3.32 0.88 24.26
CA LYS A 324 3.06 -0.29 23.40
C LYS A 324 3.69 -0.18 22.01
N GLY A 325 4.51 0.85 21.75
CA GLY A 325 5.17 1.09 20.46
C GLY A 325 4.19 1.47 19.35
N ARG A 326 3.11 2.19 19.67
CA ARG A 326 2.09 2.60 18.71
C ARG A 326 2.08 4.12 18.58
N ASN A 327 1.55 4.60 17.45
CA ASN A 327 1.45 6.02 17.17
C ASN A 327 0.00 6.46 16.96
N ARG A 328 -0.20 7.78 16.96
CA ARG A 328 -1.39 8.45 16.47
C ARG A 328 -0.99 9.54 15.50
N SER A 329 -1.51 9.51 14.29
CA SER A 329 -1.11 10.46 13.26
C SER A 329 -2.30 11.09 12.55
N MET A 330 -2.06 12.31 12.07
CA MET A 330 -2.94 13.06 11.21
C MET A 330 -2.27 13.26 9.86
N MET A 331 -3.07 13.22 8.80
CA MET A 331 -2.62 13.57 7.45
C MET A 331 -3.41 14.78 6.96
N ILE A 332 -2.72 15.85 6.60
CA ILE A 332 -3.27 17.03 5.92
C ILE A 332 -2.79 17.01 4.47
N HIS A 333 -3.72 16.78 3.55
CA HIS A 333 -3.42 16.53 2.14
C HIS A 333 -4.14 17.52 1.21
N PRO A 334 -3.69 18.79 1.18
CA PRO A 334 -4.21 19.82 0.29
C PRO A 334 -3.76 19.60 -1.17
N ALA A 335 -4.32 20.37 -2.11
CA ALA A 335 -3.96 20.28 -3.52
C ALA A 335 -2.49 20.72 -3.79
N VAL A 336 -1.90 20.13 -4.84
CA VAL A 336 -0.46 20.01 -5.19
C VAL A 336 0.39 21.30 -5.21
N ALA A 337 -0.18 22.50 -5.16
CA ALA A 337 0.63 23.71 -5.17
C ALA A 337 1.45 23.83 -3.87
N LYS A 338 2.78 23.93 -3.99
CA LYS A 338 3.73 23.98 -2.86
C LYS A 338 3.36 25.06 -1.83
N ASP A 339 2.81 26.18 -2.29
CA ASP A 339 2.41 27.31 -1.43
C ASP A 339 1.26 26.93 -0.48
N LYS A 340 0.38 26.01 -0.90
CA LYS A 340 -0.72 25.53 -0.05
C LYS A 340 -0.20 24.66 1.09
N HIS A 341 0.84 23.86 0.88
CA HIS A 341 1.40 23.01 1.95
C HIS A 341 2.00 23.87 3.07
N PHE A 342 2.76 24.90 2.69
CA PHE A 342 3.34 25.86 3.63
C PHE A 342 2.25 26.61 4.41
N MET A 343 1.17 27.01 3.74
CA MET A 343 0.02 27.66 4.37
C MET A 343 -0.64 26.75 5.44
N PHE A 344 -0.97 25.50 5.09
CA PHE A 344 -1.56 24.56 6.06
C PHE A 344 -0.61 24.22 7.21
N LYS A 345 0.69 24.12 6.95
CA LYS A 345 1.70 23.93 8.00
C LYS A 345 1.74 25.10 8.97
N ARG A 346 1.82 26.31 8.44
CA ARG A 346 1.81 27.53 9.25
C ARG A 346 0.55 27.60 10.11
N TRP A 347 -0.63 27.37 9.52
CA TRP A 347 -1.87 27.38 10.29
C TRP A 347 -1.93 26.30 11.36
N THR A 348 -1.49 25.08 11.04
CA THR A 348 -1.49 23.98 12.00
C THR A 348 -0.58 24.30 13.19
N GLN A 349 0.62 24.83 12.92
CA GLN A 349 1.54 25.26 13.96
C GLN A 349 0.95 26.40 14.80
N GLN A 350 0.41 27.44 14.17
CA GLN A 350 -0.20 28.57 14.88
C GLN A 350 -1.39 28.16 15.75
N ILE A 351 -2.23 27.24 15.26
CA ILE A 351 -3.37 26.71 16.03
C ILE A 351 -2.86 25.91 17.22
N LYS A 352 -1.89 24.99 17.00
CA LYS A 352 -1.26 24.21 18.07
C LYS A 352 -0.70 25.14 19.14
N ASP A 353 0.19 26.06 18.78
CA ASP A 353 0.88 26.95 19.72
C ASP A 353 -0.10 27.82 20.51
N ASN A 354 -1.12 28.36 19.84
CA ASN A 354 -2.15 29.17 20.48
C ASN A 354 -3.01 28.35 21.45
N TRP A 355 -3.44 27.15 21.07
CA TRP A 355 -4.20 26.27 21.96
C TRP A 355 -3.36 25.79 23.14
N SER A 356 -2.09 25.41 22.93
CA SER A 356 -1.15 25.09 24.01
C SER A 356 -1.01 26.25 25.01
N ALA A 357 -0.86 27.49 24.52
CA ALA A 357 -0.76 28.67 25.38
C ALA A 357 -2.04 28.91 26.20
N ILE A 358 -3.22 28.73 25.58
CA ILE A 358 -4.51 28.87 26.26
C ILE A 358 -4.70 27.77 27.31
N LEU A 359 -4.39 26.51 26.99
CA LEU A 359 -4.55 25.36 27.90
C LEU A 359 -3.55 25.36 29.06
N LYS A 360 -2.42 26.06 28.90
CA LYS A 360 -1.42 26.23 29.96
C LYS A 360 -1.84 27.24 31.03
N ASP A 361 -2.70 28.19 30.68
CA ASP A 361 -3.18 29.26 31.55
C ASP A 361 -4.69 29.13 31.78
N ASP A 362 -5.07 28.49 32.89
CA ASP A 362 -6.47 28.32 33.28
C ASP A 362 -7.23 29.65 33.47
N THR A 363 -6.51 30.76 33.61
CA THR A 363 -7.09 32.11 33.75
C THR A 363 -7.27 32.82 32.41
N HIS A 364 -6.77 32.25 31.31
CA HIS A 364 -6.89 32.84 29.98
C HIS A 364 -8.37 33.01 29.61
N PRO A 365 -8.81 34.18 29.09
CA PRO A 365 -10.23 34.44 28.82
C PRO A 365 -10.91 33.43 27.89
N SER A 366 -10.15 32.86 26.96
CA SER A 366 -10.63 31.84 26.02
C SER A 366 -10.55 30.39 26.53
N HIS A 367 -10.04 30.15 27.75
CA HIS A 367 -9.78 28.80 28.26
C HIS A 367 -11.04 27.94 28.32
N ALA A 368 -12.08 28.44 29.02
CA ALA A 368 -13.36 27.73 29.14
C ALA A 368 -14.04 27.50 27.78
N ALA A 369 -13.95 28.48 26.87
CA ALA A 369 -14.52 28.36 25.53
C ALA A 369 -13.81 27.27 24.71
N LEU A 370 -12.47 27.22 24.76
CA LEU A 370 -11.67 26.21 24.06
C LEU A 370 -11.96 24.80 24.60
N LEU A 371 -12.02 24.64 25.92
CA LEU A 371 -12.41 23.36 26.54
C LEU A 371 -13.82 22.93 26.14
N GLY A 372 -14.76 23.87 25.99
CA GLY A 372 -16.09 23.59 25.45
C GLY A 372 -16.06 23.04 24.03
N GLU A 373 -15.23 23.59 23.14
CA GLU A 373 -15.06 23.06 21.78
C GLU A 373 -14.44 21.66 21.76
N PHE A 374 -13.48 21.39 22.66
CA PHE A 374 -12.89 20.08 22.83
C PHE A 374 -13.88 19.06 23.40
N ARG A 375 -14.72 19.46 24.36
CA ARG A 375 -15.79 18.62 24.92
C ARG A 375 -16.75 18.14 23.84
N ASN A 376 -17.21 19.05 22.97
CA ASN A 376 -18.08 18.70 21.85
C ASN A 376 -17.42 17.69 20.89
N SER A 377 -16.12 17.83 20.65
CA SER A 377 -15.36 16.90 19.80
C SER A 377 -15.20 15.52 20.48
N ALA A 378 -14.96 15.51 21.79
CA ALA A 378 -14.86 14.30 22.60
C ALA A 378 -16.17 13.50 22.64
N GLU A 379 -17.30 14.18 22.85
CA GLU A 379 -18.63 13.56 22.81
C GLU A 379 -18.87 12.84 21.48
N GLY A 380 -18.51 13.49 20.36
CA GLY A 380 -18.55 12.85 19.04
C GLY A 380 -17.68 11.60 18.95
N ILE A 381 -16.49 11.59 19.55
CA ILE A 381 -15.58 10.43 19.59
C ILE A 381 -16.13 9.29 20.46
N PHE A 382 -16.73 9.59 21.61
CA PHE A 382 -17.31 8.60 22.51
C PHE A 382 -18.50 7.84 21.89
N THR A 383 -19.17 8.40 20.89
CA THR A 383 -20.22 7.66 20.15
C THR A 383 -19.67 6.54 19.26
N THR A 384 -18.37 6.58 18.94
CA THR A 384 -17.74 5.66 17.98
C THR A 384 -16.58 4.86 18.56
N TYR A 385 -16.00 5.31 19.67
CA TYR A 385 -14.86 4.67 20.32
C TYR A 385 -15.26 4.16 21.70
N ASP A 386 -15.09 2.87 21.92
CA ASP A 386 -15.41 2.22 23.19
C ASP A 386 -14.33 2.55 24.23
N THR A 387 -14.65 3.48 25.12
CA THR A 387 -13.78 3.89 26.22
C THR A 387 -14.61 4.23 27.45
N SER A 388 -14.10 3.91 28.64
CA SER A 388 -14.70 4.29 29.91
C SER A 388 -14.27 5.70 30.37
N MET A 389 -13.46 6.40 29.57
CA MET A 389 -12.94 7.72 29.91
C MET A 389 -14.01 8.80 29.78
N THR A 390 -13.92 9.79 30.67
CA THR A 390 -14.72 11.01 30.62
C THR A 390 -13.89 12.17 30.06
N PHE A 391 -14.55 13.21 29.55
CA PHE A 391 -13.83 14.39 29.08
C PHE A 391 -12.99 15.06 30.19
N ASP A 392 -13.45 15.01 31.45
CA ASP A 392 -12.73 15.60 32.57
C ASP A 392 -11.42 14.86 32.88
N GLN A 393 -11.29 13.60 32.45
CA GLN A 393 -10.02 12.85 32.49
C GLN A 393 -9.12 13.17 31.29
N ILE A 394 -9.70 13.52 30.13
CA ILE A 394 -8.97 13.84 28.90
C ILE A 394 -8.44 15.27 28.91
N ALA A 395 -9.23 16.23 29.40
CA ALA A 395 -8.94 17.65 29.34
C ALA A 395 -7.55 18.04 29.91
N PRO A 396 -7.10 17.50 31.06
CA PRO A 396 -5.77 17.79 31.61
C PRO A 396 -4.61 17.33 30.72
N ILE A 397 -4.83 16.31 29.87
CA ILE A 397 -3.79 15.73 29.00
C ILE A 397 -3.69 16.48 27.66
N LEU A 398 -4.66 17.33 27.32
CA LEU A 398 -4.67 18.02 26.03
C LEU A 398 -3.43 18.90 25.79
N PHE A 399 -2.92 19.55 26.83
CA PHE A 399 -1.69 20.34 26.72
C PHE A 399 -0.49 19.47 26.32
N GLU A 400 -0.26 18.36 27.03
CA GLU A 400 0.82 17.41 26.75
C GLU A 400 0.66 16.79 25.35
N ALA A 401 -0.57 16.36 25.01
CA ALA A 401 -0.89 15.82 23.69
C ALA A 401 -0.54 16.79 22.54
N MET A 402 -0.71 18.10 22.74
CA MET A 402 -0.33 19.10 21.75
C MET A 402 1.18 19.29 21.68
N GLU A 403 1.85 19.49 22.82
CA GLU A 403 3.29 19.75 22.87
C GLU A 403 4.10 18.60 22.25
N GLU A 404 3.75 17.35 22.58
CA GLU A 404 4.40 16.13 22.07
C GLU A 404 4.01 15.75 20.62
N THR A 405 3.12 16.51 19.98
CA THR A 405 2.80 16.29 18.56
C THR A 405 3.84 16.95 17.65
N ALA A 406 4.56 16.14 16.87
CA ALA A 406 5.45 16.63 15.83
C ALA A 406 4.70 17.00 14.54
N ILE A 407 5.11 18.09 13.87
CA ILE A 407 4.54 18.52 12.59
C ILE A 407 5.60 18.41 11.49
N ALA A 408 5.37 17.53 10.52
CA ALA A 408 6.30 17.27 9.42
C ALA A 408 5.69 17.62 8.06
N GLU A 409 6.50 18.28 7.22
CA GLU A 409 6.12 18.63 5.86
C GLU A 409 6.77 17.66 4.87
N LEU A 410 5.96 16.90 4.15
CA LEU A 410 6.42 15.89 3.20
C LEU A 410 6.38 16.46 1.78
N ASN A 411 7.44 17.19 1.44
CA ASN A 411 7.67 17.71 0.09
C ASN A 411 8.89 17.03 -0.56
N THR A 412 8.84 16.82 -1.87
CA THR A 412 9.95 16.32 -2.70
C THR A 412 11.04 17.37 -2.95
N ARG A 413 11.24 18.35 -2.05
CA ARG A 413 12.10 19.53 -2.29
C ARG A 413 13.58 19.18 -2.52
N GLU A 414 14.06 18.03 -2.05
CA GLU A 414 15.46 17.64 -2.26
C GLU A 414 15.55 16.16 -2.72
N ARG A 415 16.21 15.94 -3.87
CA ARG A 415 16.63 14.61 -4.39
C ARG A 415 15.54 13.57 -4.70
N ASN A 416 14.29 13.96 -4.99
CA ASN A 416 13.17 13.00 -5.19
C ASN A 416 12.96 12.04 -4.00
N ARG A 417 13.41 12.41 -2.80
CA ARG A 417 13.32 11.59 -1.59
C ARG A 417 12.47 12.32 -0.55
N ILE A 418 11.41 11.68 -0.10
CA ILE A 418 10.70 12.05 1.12
C ILE A 418 11.61 11.66 2.28
N ALA A 419 11.87 12.59 3.21
CA ALA A 419 12.62 12.26 4.42
C ALA A 419 11.85 11.18 5.22
N PRO A 420 12.53 10.14 5.73
CA PRO A 420 11.87 9.13 6.54
C PRO A 420 11.29 9.77 7.81
N VAL A 421 10.10 9.33 8.21
CA VAL A 421 9.50 9.70 9.49
C VAL A 421 10.03 8.71 10.53
N GLU A 422 10.67 9.20 11.58
CA GLU A 422 11.15 8.38 12.69
C GLU A 422 9.99 8.09 13.64
N TRP A 423 9.16 7.10 13.30
CA TRP A 423 7.93 6.79 14.05
C TRP A 423 8.18 6.47 15.52
N ALA A 424 9.35 5.93 15.88
CA ALA A 424 9.72 5.64 17.26
C ALA A 424 10.14 6.90 18.05
N GLY A 425 10.45 8.01 17.37
CA GLY A 425 10.94 9.23 18.01
C GLY A 425 9.85 10.02 18.72
N GLU A 426 8.63 10.01 18.18
CA GLU A 426 7.49 10.77 18.72
C GLU A 426 6.21 9.94 18.67
N TYR A 427 5.39 10.01 19.72
CA TYR A 427 4.12 9.29 19.77
C TYR A 427 3.14 9.78 18.67
N SER A 428 3.09 11.10 18.46
CA SER A 428 2.06 11.71 17.62
C SER A 428 2.62 12.62 16.54
N TRP A 429 2.04 12.53 15.34
CA TRP A 429 2.54 13.19 14.13
C TRP A 429 1.42 13.83 13.32
N ILE A 430 1.61 15.06 12.85
CA ILE A 430 0.81 15.68 11.79
C ILE A 430 1.68 15.79 10.54
N LEU A 431 1.30 15.02 9.51
CA LEU A 431 1.98 15.01 8.22
C LEU A 431 1.24 15.88 7.22
N ILE A 432 1.97 16.82 6.61
CA ILE A 432 1.41 17.80 5.69
C ILE A 432 2.10 17.66 4.34
N GLY A 433 1.36 17.31 3.29
CA GLY A 433 1.97 17.14 1.98
C GLY A 433 1.02 16.76 0.85
N GLY A 434 1.55 16.82 -0.36
CA GLY A 434 0.87 16.41 -1.59
C GLY A 434 1.50 15.11 -2.10
N ILE A 435 2.43 15.22 -3.06
CA ILE A 435 3.08 14.07 -3.71
C ILE A 435 3.86 13.19 -2.72
N GLY A 436 4.38 13.75 -1.63
CA GLY A 436 5.11 12.99 -0.60
C GLY A 436 4.23 12.00 0.18
N LEU A 437 2.92 12.13 0.10
CA LEU A 437 1.93 11.24 0.73
C LEU A 437 1.20 10.35 -0.31
N ASP A 438 1.61 10.42 -1.58
CA ASP A 438 1.05 9.61 -2.67
C ASP A 438 1.53 8.13 -2.59
N ARG A 439 1.38 7.36 -3.69
CA ARG A 439 1.45 5.87 -3.73
C ARG A 439 2.56 5.27 -2.86
N GLY A 440 2.21 4.25 -2.06
CA GLY A 440 3.13 3.37 -1.33
C GLY A 440 3.66 3.89 0.01
N PHE A 441 3.46 5.16 0.38
CA PHE A 441 3.77 5.63 1.73
C PHE A 441 2.71 5.16 2.74
N THR A 442 3.14 4.51 3.83
CA THR A 442 2.25 4.08 4.91
C THR A 442 2.36 5.06 6.09
N VAL A 443 1.22 5.62 6.50
CA VAL A 443 1.13 6.50 7.68
C VAL A 443 0.75 5.64 8.88
N GLU A 444 1.70 5.46 9.81
CA GLU A 444 1.45 4.69 11.03
C GLU A 444 0.44 5.41 11.93
N GLY A 445 -0.49 4.67 12.55
CA GLY A 445 -1.43 5.25 13.51
C GLY A 445 -2.39 6.32 12.96
N LEU A 446 -2.58 6.44 11.64
CA LEU A 446 -3.43 7.48 11.06
C LEU A 446 -4.88 7.41 11.57
N THR A 447 -5.29 8.39 12.37
CA THR A 447 -6.64 8.57 12.91
C THR A 447 -7.39 9.67 12.16
N VAL A 448 -6.76 10.80 11.86
CA VAL A 448 -7.44 11.93 11.20
C VAL A 448 -6.88 12.21 9.82
N SER A 449 -7.74 12.21 8.79
CA SER A 449 -7.37 12.61 7.42
C SER A 449 -8.12 13.86 7.02
N TYR A 450 -7.41 14.92 6.63
CA TYR A 450 -7.98 16.19 6.19
C TYR A 450 -7.58 16.48 4.74
N MET A 451 -8.53 16.39 3.80
CA MET A 451 -8.26 16.47 2.36
C MET A 451 -9.06 17.60 1.69
N PRO A 452 -8.64 18.87 1.85
CA PRO A 452 -9.34 20.05 1.34
C PRO A 452 -9.02 20.28 -0.14
N ARG A 453 -9.45 19.36 -1.00
CA ARG A 453 -9.19 19.41 -2.44
C ARG A 453 -10.37 18.85 -3.23
N SER A 454 -10.52 19.29 -4.47
CA SER A 454 -11.41 18.61 -5.42
C SER A 454 -10.83 17.24 -5.79
N THR A 455 -11.70 16.35 -6.27
CA THR A 455 -11.35 15.03 -6.84
C THR A 455 -10.28 15.17 -7.94
N GLY A 456 -10.31 16.30 -8.66
CA GLY A 456 -9.53 16.57 -9.86
C GLY A 456 -10.14 15.87 -11.08
N VAL A 457 -9.67 16.22 -12.28
CA VAL A 457 -10.00 15.46 -13.50
C VAL A 457 -9.10 14.23 -13.51
N GLY A 458 -9.60 13.04 -13.15
CA GLY A 458 -8.76 11.83 -13.21
C GLY A 458 -9.36 10.52 -12.67
N ASN A 459 -8.89 9.44 -13.29
CA ASN A 459 -9.25 8.01 -13.12
C ASN A 459 -9.38 7.52 -11.66
N ALA A 460 -10.25 6.52 -11.45
CA ALA A 460 -10.51 5.84 -10.16
C ALA A 460 -9.23 5.44 -9.38
N ASP A 461 -8.18 5.09 -10.11
CA ASP A 461 -6.83 4.80 -9.63
C ASP A 461 -6.24 5.92 -8.73
N ASN A 462 -6.46 7.19 -9.10
CA ASN A 462 -5.99 8.34 -8.33
C ASN A 462 -6.76 8.54 -7.01
N ILE A 463 -8.01 8.08 -6.92
CA ILE A 463 -8.84 8.18 -5.72
C ILE A 463 -8.36 7.12 -4.71
N GLN A 464 -8.20 5.88 -5.15
CA GLN A 464 -7.73 4.77 -4.31
C GLN A 464 -6.41 5.05 -3.62
N GLN A 465 -5.48 5.63 -4.36
CA GLN A 465 -4.14 5.91 -3.84
C GLN A 465 -4.08 7.07 -2.89
N ARG A 466 -5.18 7.77 -2.67
CA ARG A 466 -5.27 8.80 -1.64
C ARG A 466 -5.95 8.27 -0.37
N ALA A 467 -6.53 7.07 -0.41
CA ALA A 467 -7.18 6.43 0.73
C ALA A 467 -6.17 5.83 1.73
N ARG A 468 -5.29 6.68 2.29
CA ARG A 468 -4.35 6.27 3.35
C ARG A 468 -5.04 5.93 4.66
N PHE A 469 -6.30 6.32 4.80
CA PHE A 469 -7.16 5.95 5.91
C PHE A 469 -7.64 4.49 5.86
N PHE A 470 -7.40 3.73 4.78
CA PHE A 470 -7.58 2.27 4.80
C PHE A 470 -6.40 1.55 5.47
N GLY A 471 -6.59 0.28 5.85
CA GLY A 471 -5.53 -0.55 6.44
C GLY A 471 -5.91 -1.18 7.77
N TYR A 472 -4.91 -1.68 8.51
CA TYR A 472 -5.11 -2.38 9.78
C TYR A 472 -5.35 -1.39 10.93
N LYS A 473 -6.62 -0.98 11.08
CA LYS A 473 -7.04 0.10 11.99
C LYS A 473 -8.14 -0.28 12.96
N ARG A 474 -8.65 -1.52 12.92
CA ARG A 474 -9.85 -1.93 13.68
C ARG A 474 -9.77 -1.53 15.16
N ARG A 475 -8.60 -1.68 15.77
CA ARG A 475 -8.34 -1.35 17.18
C ARG A 475 -8.57 0.12 17.55
N TYR A 476 -8.48 1.04 16.59
CA TYR A 476 -8.67 2.48 16.79
C TYR A 476 -9.67 3.10 15.80
N LEU A 477 -10.51 2.28 15.16
CA LEU A 477 -11.50 2.73 14.17
C LEU A 477 -12.41 3.82 14.75
N GLY A 478 -12.80 3.69 16.01
CA GLY A 478 -13.62 4.70 16.69
C GLY A 478 -12.98 6.09 16.76
N LEU A 479 -11.65 6.18 16.77
CA LEU A 479 -10.92 7.45 16.74
C LEU A 479 -10.78 8.02 15.32
N CYS A 480 -11.14 7.26 14.28
CA CYS A 480 -10.92 7.69 12.91
C CYS A 480 -11.91 8.78 12.47
N ARG A 481 -11.40 9.86 11.87
CA ARG A 481 -12.17 10.94 11.26
C ARG A 481 -11.60 11.32 9.89
N ILE A 482 -12.43 11.26 8.86
CA ILE A 482 -12.04 11.52 7.46
C ILE A 482 -12.79 12.76 6.97
N TYR A 483 -12.10 13.88 6.92
CA TYR A 483 -12.60 15.15 6.44
C TYR A 483 -12.39 15.26 4.92
N LEU A 484 -13.50 15.26 4.18
CA LEU A 484 -13.54 15.24 2.72
C LEU A 484 -14.52 16.28 2.17
N THR A 485 -14.25 16.75 0.96
CA THR A 485 -15.24 17.52 0.18
C THR A 485 -16.36 16.60 -0.30
N GLY A 486 -17.57 17.13 -0.53
CA GLY A 486 -18.72 16.35 -1.00
C GLY A 486 -18.39 15.49 -2.23
N ALA A 487 -17.71 16.08 -3.21
CA ALA A 487 -17.27 15.35 -4.41
C ALA A 487 -16.33 14.16 -4.11
N ASN A 488 -15.45 14.25 -3.11
CA ASN A 488 -14.61 13.10 -2.72
C ASN A 488 -15.43 12.05 -1.97
N ILE A 489 -16.40 12.45 -1.15
CA ILE A 489 -17.29 11.52 -0.44
C ILE A 489 -18.06 10.67 -1.46
N ASP A 490 -18.66 11.31 -2.46
CA ASP A 490 -19.38 10.62 -3.54
C ASP A 490 -18.45 9.69 -4.31
N ALA A 491 -17.28 10.21 -4.70
CA ALA A 491 -16.30 9.44 -5.47
C ALA A 491 -15.76 8.22 -4.71
N PHE A 492 -15.49 8.32 -3.41
CA PHE A 492 -15.10 7.16 -2.60
C PHE A 492 -16.27 6.19 -2.42
N THR A 493 -17.48 6.68 -2.22
CA THR A 493 -18.68 5.82 -2.07
C THR A 493 -18.94 5.00 -3.33
N ASP A 494 -18.90 5.64 -4.50
CA ASP A 494 -19.07 4.97 -5.79
C ASP A 494 -17.93 4.01 -6.09
N TYR A 495 -16.71 4.42 -5.74
CA TYR A 495 -15.53 3.56 -5.85
C TYR A 495 -15.70 2.25 -5.06
N VAL A 496 -16.13 2.33 -3.80
CA VAL A 496 -16.29 1.15 -2.93
C VAL A 496 -17.36 0.20 -3.47
N LYS A 497 -18.48 0.74 -3.98
CA LYS A 497 -19.50 -0.07 -4.66
C LYS A 497 -18.94 -0.80 -5.88
N HIS A 498 -18.14 -0.09 -6.68
CA HIS A 498 -17.53 -0.68 -7.87
C HIS A 498 -16.47 -1.73 -7.52
N GLU A 499 -15.61 -1.47 -6.53
CA GLU A 499 -14.59 -2.41 -6.03
C GLU A 499 -15.23 -3.73 -5.58
N GLU A 500 -16.30 -3.67 -4.78
CA GLU A 500 -16.99 -4.89 -4.34
C GLU A 500 -17.68 -5.63 -5.47
N SER A 501 -18.27 -4.91 -6.43
CA SER A 501 -18.88 -5.54 -7.62
C SER A 501 -17.84 -6.29 -8.46
N VAL A 502 -16.69 -5.66 -8.72
CA VAL A 502 -15.58 -6.28 -9.45
C VAL A 502 -15.03 -7.49 -8.68
N ARG A 503 -14.78 -7.36 -7.38
CA ARG A 503 -14.23 -8.45 -6.56
C ARG A 503 -15.22 -9.61 -6.45
N SER A 504 -16.51 -9.35 -6.29
CA SER A 504 -17.56 -10.37 -6.26
C SER A 504 -17.67 -11.09 -7.60
N SER A 505 -17.60 -10.35 -8.71
CA SER A 505 -17.59 -10.91 -10.07
C SER A 505 -16.36 -11.79 -10.28
N ILE A 506 -15.18 -11.36 -9.85
CA ILE A 506 -13.96 -12.15 -9.96
C ILE A 506 -14.06 -13.41 -9.09
N ARG A 507 -14.52 -13.30 -7.85
CA ARG A 507 -14.70 -14.46 -6.96
C ARG A 507 -15.71 -15.47 -7.52
N SER A 508 -16.83 -15.02 -8.10
CA SER A 508 -17.82 -15.92 -8.69
C SER A 508 -17.26 -16.65 -9.92
N HIS A 509 -16.47 -15.99 -10.75
CA HIS A 509 -15.87 -16.61 -11.94
C HIS A 509 -14.63 -17.45 -11.62
N LEU A 510 -13.90 -17.14 -10.54
CA LEU A 510 -12.75 -17.93 -10.06
C LEU A 510 -13.15 -19.14 -9.20
N GLY A 511 -14.30 -19.09 -8.51
CA GLY A 511 -14.78 -20.16 -7.62
C GLY A 511 -15.64 -21.23 -8.31
N VAL A 512 -16.27 -20.89 -9.43
CA VAL A 512 -17.16 -21.82 -10.19
C VAL A 512 -16.40 -22.54 -11.31
N CYS A 513 -15.25 -22.01 -11.73
CA CYS A 513 -14.40 -22.63 -12.73
C CYS A 513 -13.24 -23.36 -12.06
N ARG A 514 -13.38 -24.68 -11.84
CA ARG A 514 -12.25 -25.56 -12.20
C ARG A 514 -12.06 -25.35 -13.70
N PHE A 515 -11.11 -24.48 -14.05
CA PHE A 515 -10.84 -23.97 -15.40
C PHE A 515 -11.07 -25.03 -16.48
#